data_AF-A0A9X3FB32-F1
#
_entry.id   AF-A0A9X3FB32-F1
#
_cell.length_a   1.000
_cell.length_b   1.000
_cell.length_c   1.000
_cell.angle_alpha   90.00
_cell.angle_beta   90.00
_cell.angle_gamma   90.00
#
_symmetry.space_group_name_H-M   'P 1'
#
loop_
_entity.id
_entity.type
_entity.pdbx_description
1 polymer ?
#
loop_
_entity_poly.entity_id
_entity_poly.type
_entity_poly.pdbx_seq_one_letter_code
_entity_poly.pdbx_strand_id
1 'polypeptide(L)'
;MTDSERFEIAFHKESKVLENSYGGPSYHAIQHIVRRMDVVLPLFWESKNWTEKEVQEYRELFKFGWAPLLKQYYNDIDINIHQPFPLMTDELIKWAESNIIFSGKIEFCRQLVSYKKAGLIDIKETNENEFEFSYLHENVGLEQFDNESRDFFKEAIVEKIIDRKKKDKPFDEEKIKSELRKIIKCPDGKLISYMTTPEIDEYYNQKGHFHVLRMQGYDEFDTRDTFGSIEYWKYVDLIEIIVGVALMHTDACLELRKMNNNVNLHNVLSYTYSKEKTIKLYANYLGTTEEEISQIFSCITLSKENFDYYLEYPATPPPMYFQVSNDIIIRSIAGCLENPFSLLNRELKRKYKKDYDKAVNRREERFRNELYTFFPQERIIKIPREINISFRGMRTDIDAVVFDKETGTLGLFQLKWQDPYLKSMKERYSRISNLFPKAKEWVEKMRFWVFNNTSKDILSSLQINKDVNGATKINEVCVFVISRNTMNFTGMDVDDTVAWCSWHQLIESQAKVKADFDNPIKEMFVKVKSMSPQNRPDKNEILKMEDFETQVGNIKLRFTD
;
A
#
# COMPACT_ATOMS: atom_id res chain seq x y z
N MET A 1 -20.15 -4.68 31.83
CA MET A 1 -20.11 -4.44 30.38
C MET A 1 -19.69 -3.00 30.17
N THR A 2 -18.54 -2.80 29.53
CA THR A 2 -17.98 -1.48 29.21
C THR A 2 -18.75 -0.83 28.06
N ASP A 3 -18.64 0.49 27.89
CA ASP A 3 -19.29 1.22 26.80
C ASP A 3 -18.83 0.69 25.42
N SER A 4 -17.55 0.33 25.29
CA SER A 4 -17.02 -0.30 24.08
C SER A 4 -17.62 -1.69 23.81
N GLU A 5 -17.92 -2.49 24.84
CA GLU A 5 -18.58 -3.79 24.67
C GLU A 5 -20.05 -3.62 24.25
N ARG A 6 -20.75 -2.61 24.81
CA ARG A 6 -22.11 -2.26 24.38
C ARG A 6 -22.14 -1.79 22.93
N PHE A 7 -21.17 -0.96 22.55
CA PHE A 7 -21.01 -0.51 21.17
C PHE A 7 -20.75 -1.67 20.21
N GLU A 8 -19.86 -2.61 20.58
CA GLU A 8 -19.57 -3.81 19.80
C GLU A 8 -20.81 -4.69 19.60
N ILE A 9 -21.62 -4.87 20.64
CA ILE A 9 -22.90 -5.59 20.54
C ILE A 9 -23.89 -4.84 19.64
N ALA A 10 -23.97 -3.51 19.75
CA ALA A 10 -24.91 -2.69 18.98
C ALA A 10 -24.65 -2.81 17.48
N PHE A 11 -23.42 -2.56 17.00
CA PHE A 11 -23.15 -2.65 15.56
C PHE A 11 -23.15 -4.09 15.06
N HIS A 12 -22.83 -5.08 15.90
CA HIS A 12 -22.99 -6.48 15.51
C HIS A 12 -24.46 -6.83 15.24
N LYS A 13 -25.40 -6.31 16.04
CA LYS A 13 -26.84 -6.48 15.79
C LYS A 13 -27.25 -5.83 14.47
N GLU A 14 -26.81 -4.61 14.19
CA GLU A 14 -27.08 -3.91 12.92
C GLU A 14 -26.49 -4.64 11.71
N SER A 15 -25.31 -5.26 11.86
CA SER A 15 -24.64 -5.98 10.77
C SER A 15 -25.44 -7.16 10.22
N LYS A 16 -26.36 -7.73 11.01
CA LYS A 16 -27.21 -8.86 10.59
C LYS A 16 -28.12 -8.54 9.41
N VAL A 17 -28.41 -7.26 9.17
CA VAL A 17 -29.20 -6.84 7.99
C VAL A 17 -28.48 -7.17 6.67
N LEU A 18 -27.16 -7.30 6.69
CA LEU A 18 -26.35 -7.68 5.52
C LEU A 18 -26.41 -9.18 5.23
N GLU A 19 -26.70 -10.00 6.24
CA GLU A 19 -26.79 -11.45 6.10
C GLU A 19 -27.93 -11.81 5.16
N ASN A 20 -27.63 -12.50 4.06
CA ASN A 20 -28.60 -12.90 3.04
C ASN A 20 -29.41 -11.72 2.45
N SER A 21 -28.86 -10.50 2.45
CA SER A 21 -29.52 -9.32 1.89
C SER A 21 -29.75 -9.43 0.37
N TYR A 22 -29.10 -10.39 -0.29
CA TYR A 22 -29.34 -10.80 -1.66
C TYR A 22 -30.01 -12.18 -1.66
N GLY A 23 -31.24 -12.26 -2.16
CA GLY A 23 -31.98 -13.52 -2.23
C GLY A 23 -31.57 -14.47 -3.37
N GLY A 24 -30.58 -14.08 -4.19
CA GLY A 24 -30.11 -14.89 -5.32
C GLY A 24 -28.81 -15.65 -5.02
N PRO A 25 -28.28 -16.40 -6.02
CA PRO A 25 -27.03 -17.15 -5.86
C PRO A 25 -25.83 -16.25 -5.55
N SER A 26 -24.92 -16.71 -4.70
CA SER A 26 -23.67 -16.01 -4.34
C SER A 26 -22.85 -15.56 -5.53
N TYR A 27 -22.84 -16.34 -6.61
CA TYR A 27 -22.21 -15.99 -7.88
C TYR A 27 -22.66 -14.62 -8.41
N HIS A 28 -23.97 -14.36 -8.42
CA HIS A 28 -24.52 -13.07 -8.88
C HIS A 28 -24.23 -11.95 -7.88
N ALA A 29 -24.32 -12.22 -6.57
CA ALA A 29 -23.97 -11.22 -5.55
C ALA A 29 -22.53 -10.71 -5.72
N ILE A 30 -21.57 -11.63 -5.89
CA ILE A 30 -20.16 -11.30 -6.13
C ILE A 30 -20.03 -10.44 -7.39
N GLN A 31 -20.70 -10.78 -8.48
CA GLN A 31 -20.68 -9.97 -9.70
C GLN A 31 -21.18 -8.55 -9.48
N HIS A 32 -22.33 -8.41 -8.82
CA HIS A 32 -22.95 -7.09 -8.59
C HIS A 32 -22.07 -6.22 -7.71
N ILE A 33 -21.45 -6.79 -6.67
CA ILE A 33 -20.49 -6.11 -5.79
C ILE A 33 -19.27 -5.65 -6.59
N VAL A 34 -18.62 -6.57 -7.34
CA VAL A 34 -17.41 -6.25 -8.11
C VAL A 34 -17.70 -5.18 -9.16
N ARG A 35 -18.82 -5.26 -9.87
CA ARG A 35 -19.18 -4.30 -10.92
C ARG A 35 -19.53 -2.93 -10.37
N ARG A 36 -20.14 -2.86 -9.18
CA ARG A 36 -20.37 -1.57 -8.51
C ARG A 36 -19.06 -0.96 -8.01
N MET A 37 -18.20 -1.78 -7.42
CA MET A 37 -16.86 -1.38 -6.98
C MET A 37 -15.98 -0.86 -8.15
N ASP A 38 -16.02 -1.52 -9.30
CA ASP A 38 -15.28 -1.15 -10.51
C ASP A 38 -15.76 0.16 -11.17
N VAL A 39 -16.95 0.63 -10.84
CA VAL A 39 -17.40 1.98 -11.23
C VAL A 39 -16.98 3.00 -10.20
N VAL A 40 -17.19 2.72 -8.91
CA VAL A 40 -16.99 3.72 -7.85
C VAL A 40 -15.51 3.98 -7.57
N LEU A 41 -14.72 2.94 -7.33
CA LEU A 41 -13.32 3.14 -6.89
C LEU A 41 -12.46 3.86 -7.95
N PRO A 42 -12.47 3.45 -9.24
CA PRO A 42 -11.60 4.09 -10.23
C PRO A 42 -12.20 5.30 -10.93
N LEU A 43 -13.52 5.54 -10.92
CA LEU A 43 -14.14 6.61 -11.72
C LEU A 43 -14.87 7.70 -10.90
N PHE A 44 -15.23 7.46 -9.65
CA PHE A 44 -16.02 8.41 -8.86
C PHE A 44 -15.14 9.40 -8.09
N TRP A 45 -14.39 10.26 -8.79
CA TRP A 45 -13.49 11.24 -8.16
C TRP A 45 -14.11 12.62 -7.99
N GLU A 46 -15.14 12.93 -8.76
CA GLU A 46 -15.83 14.22 -8.75
C GLU A 46 -17.34 14.01 -8.88
N SER A 47 -18.11 14.87 -8.24
CA SER A 47 -19.56 14.93 -8.35
C SER A 47 -20.00 16.38 -8.36
N LYS A 48 -20.91 16.75 -9.26
CA LYS A 48 -21.44 18.12 -9.34
C LYS A 48 -22.20 18.56 -8.09
N ASN A 49 -22.67 17.60 -7.30
CA ASN A 49 -23.55 17.85 -6.16
C ASN A 49 -22.85 17.64 -4.82
N TRP A 50 -21.62 17.11 -4.81
CA TRP A 50 -20.89 16.77 -3.59
C TRP A 50 -19.57 17.53 -3.54
N THR A 51 -19.18 17.90 -2.33
CA THR A 51 -17.85 18.41 -2.03
C THR A 51 -16.79 17.31 -2.19
N GLU A 52 -15.53 17.70 -2.32
CA GLU A 52 -14.39 16.75 -2.38
C GLU A 52 -14.34 15.84 -1.14
N LYS A 53 -14.62 16.40 0.04
CA LYS A 53 -14.71 15.68 1.32
C LYS A 53 -15.80 14.60 1.27
N GLU A 54 -17.00 14.94 0.83
CA GLU A 54 -18.11 13.97 0.71
C GLU A 54 -17.80 12.84 -0.30
N VAL A 55 -17.14 13.17 -1.42
CA VAL A 55 -16.68 12.16 -2.39
C VAL A 55 -15.64 11.24 -1.75
N GLN A 56 -14.66 11.80 -1.03
CA GLN A 56 -13.63 11.02 -0.35
C GLN A 56 -14.23 10.11 0.74
N GLU A 57 -15.13 10.62 1.58
CA GLU A 57 -15.82 9.86 2.61
C GLU A 57 -16.62 8.69 2.02
N TYR A 58 -17.38 8.95 0.95
CA TYR A 58 -18.12 7.92 0.23
C TYR A 58 -17.20 6.82 -0.30
N ARG A 59 -16.08 7.18 -0.91
CA ARG A 59 -15.10 6.21 -1.43
C ARG A 59 -14.41 5.43 -0.32
N GLU A 60 -14.10 6.06 0.81
CA GLU A 60 -13.54 5.35 1.97
C GLU A 60 -14.55 4.33 2.50
N LEU A 61 -15.83 4.66 2.61
CA LEU A 61 -16.88 3.68 2.97
C LEU A 61 -16.91 2.51 1.98
N PHE A 62 -16.73 2.77 0.68
CA PHE A 62 -16.59 1.72 -0.32
C PHE A 62 -15.38 0.82 -0.07
N LYS A 63 -14.20 1.40 0.20
CA LYS A 63 -12.97 0.64 0.50
C LYS A 63 -13.13 -0.26 1.71
N PHE A 64 -13.77 0.22 2.78
CA PHE A 64 -14.05 -0.58 3.97
C PHE A 64 -15.15 -1.62 3.74
N GLY A 65 -16.16 -1.31 2.93
CA GLY A 65 -17.40 -2.08 2.86
C GLY A 65 -17.42 -3.26 1.89
N TRP A 66 -16.69 -3.21 0.78
CA TRP A 66 -16.83 -4.23 -0.26
C TRP A 66 -16.34 -5.62 0.21
N ALA A 67 -15.21 -5.67 0.92
CA ALA A 67 -14.55 -6.92 1.32
C ALA A 67 -15.37 -7.75 2.32
N PRO A 68 -15.82 -7.21 3.47
CA PRO A 68 -16.68 -7.94 4.40
C PRO A 68 -18.02 -8.36 3.78
N LEU A 69 -18.63 -7.50 2.95
CA LEU A 69 -19.86 -7.84 2.23
C LEU A 69 -19.65 -8.99 1.23
N LEU A 70 -18.54 -8.98 0.51
CA LEU A 70 -18.22 -10.02 -0.47
C LEU A 70 -17.84 -11.35 0.22
N LYS A 71 -17.23 -11.30 1.40
CA LYS A 71 -16.78 -12.47 2.17
C LYS A 71 -17.90 -13.46 2.43
N GLN A 72 -19.08 -12.99 2.84
CA GLN A 72 -20.23 -13.86 3.11
C GLN A 72 -20.64 -14.69 1.88
N TYR A 73 -20.58 -14.13 0.68
CA TYR A 73 -20.95 -14.85 -0.54
C TYR A 73 -19.89 -15.87 -0.97
N TYR A 74 -18.62 -15.69 -0.61
CA TYR A 74 -17.58 -16.70 -0.84
C TYR A 74 -17.69 -17.90 0.10
N ASN A 75 -18.28 -17.75 1.30
CA ASN A 75 -18.56 -18.89 2.16
C ASN A 75 -19.49 -19.90 1.46
N ASP A 76 -20.51 -19.38 0.78
CA ASP A 76 -21.60 -20.18 0.20
C ASP A 76 -21.45 -20.45 -1.30
N ILE A 77 -20.39 -19.95 -1.95
CA ILE A 77 -20.22 -20.13 -3.40
C ILE A 77 -19.97 -21.61 -3.76
N ASP A 78 -20.76 -22.12 -4.69
CA ASP A 78 -20.49 -23.38 -5.39
C ASP A 78 -19.76 -23.11 -6.71
N ILE A 79 -18.44 -23.35 -6.69
CA ILE A 79 -17.56 -23.12 -7.83
C ILE A 79 -17.77 -24.12 -8.97
N ASN A 80 -18.52 -25.20 -8.76
CA ASN A 80 -18.80 -26.18 -9.81
C ASN A 80 -19.96 -25.75 -10.72
N ILE A 81 -20.72 -24.73 -10.32
CA ILE A 81 -21.89 -24.28 -11.07
C ILE A 81 -21.51 -23.09 -11.93
N HIS A 82 -21.74 -23.22 -13.24
CA HIS A 82 -21.68 -22.11 -14.17
C HIS A 82 -23.00 -21.35 -14.20
N GLN A 83 -22.94 -20.04 -14.05
CA GLN A 83 -24.09 -19.15 -14.04
C GLN A 83 -23.90 -18.04 -15.10
N PRO A 84 -24.99 -17.54 -15.71
CA PRO A 84 -24.91 -16.50 -16.74
C PRO A 84 -24.36 -15.18 -16.18
N PHE A 85 -23.93 -14.27 -17.06
CA PHE A 85 -23.53 -12.90 -16.69
C PHE A 85 -24.67 -11.93 -17.01
N PRO A 86 -25.66 -11.73 -16.11
CA PRO A 86 -26.81 -10.88 -16.39
C PRO A 86 -26.42 -9.40 -16.48
N LEU A 87 -27.24 -8.61 -17.17
CA LEU A 87 -27.10 -7.15 -17.15
C LEU A 87 -27.48 -6.59 -15.78
N MET A 88 -26.74 -5.58 -15.32
CA MET A 88 -27.06 -4.81 -14.12
C MET A 88 -28.30 -3.96 -14.40
N THR A 89 -29.29 -4.11 -13.53
CA THR A 89 -30.45 -3.22 -13.44
C THR A 89 -30.20 -2.14 -12.39
N ASP A 90 -31.01 -1.08 -12.39
CA ASP A 90 -30.91 -0.02 -11.38
C ASP A 90 -31.16 -0.55 -9.97
N GLU A 91 -32.02 -1.56 -9.82
CA GLU A 91 -32.28 -2.23 -8.55
C GLU A 91 -31.03 -2.96 -8.03
N LEU A 92 -30.32 -3.69 -8.90
CA LEU A 92 -29.09 -4.39 -8.53
C LEU A 92 -27.95 -3.42 -8.20
N ILE A 93 -27.87 -2.29 -8.91
CA ILE A 93 -26.92 -1.22 -8.62
C ILE A 93 -27.19 -0.63 -7.24
N LYS A 94 -28.46 -0.26 -6.96
CA LYS A 94 -28.88 0.28 -5.66
C LYS A 94 -28.63 -0.72 -4.54
N TRP A 95 -28.97 -1.99 -4.76
CA TRP A 95 -28.70 -3.05 -3.80
C TRP A 95 -27.20 -3.13 -3.46
N ALA A 96 -26.34 -3.24 -4.47
CA ALA A 96 -24.89 -3.37 -4.26
C ALA A 96 -24.33 -2.13 -3.55
N GLU A 97 -24.72 -0.94 -4.00
CA GLU A 97 -24.29 0.33 -3.41
C GLU A 97 -24.71 0.48 -1.96
N SER A 98 -26.00 0.31 -1.65
CA SER A 98 -26.51 0.46 -0.28
C SER A 98 -25.88 -0.54 0.68
N ASN A 99 -25.69 -1.79 0.25
CA ASN A 99 -25.07 -2.83 1.08
C ASN A 99 -23.57 -2.58 1.28
N ILE A 100 -22.83 -2.16 0.23
CA ILE A 100 -21.40 -1.81 0.37
C ILE A 100 -21.23 -0.65 1.34
N ILE A 101 -22.00 0.43 1.18
CA ILE A 101 -21.93 1.60 2.06
C ILE A 101 -22.27 1.23 3.50
N PHE A 102 -23.36 0.47 3.71
CA PHE A 102 -23.76 0.04 5.04
C PHE A 102 -22.71 -0.86 5.68
N SER A 103 -22.16 -1.81 4.92
CA SER A 103 -21.03 -2.64 5.36
C SER A 103 -19.80 -1.79 5.70
N GLY A 104 -19.52 -0.74 4.94
CA GLY A 104 -18.44 0.21 5.21
C GLY A 104 -18.62 0.95 6.54
N LYS A 105 -19.86 1.36 6.84
CA LYS A 105 -20.20 1.99 8.13
C LYS A 105 -20.03 1.02 9.31
N ILE A 106 -20.42 -0.24 9.14
CA ILE A 106 -20.20 -1.29 10.16
C ILE A 106 -18.70 -1.51 10.40
N GLU A 107 -17.90 -1.59 9.34
CA GLU A 107 -16.44 -1.71 9.49
C GLU A 107 -15.79 -0.48 10.10
N PHE A 108 -16.32 0.72 9.82
CA PHE A 108 -15.89 1.92 10.51
C PHE A 108 -16.11 1.81 12.03
N CYS A 109 -17.29 1.34 12.47
CA CYS A 109 -17.54 1.06 13.90
C CYS A 109 -16.55 0.04 14.49
N ARG A 110 -16.28 -1.04 13.74
CA ARG A 110 -15.32 -2.09 14.12
C ARG A 110 -13.88 -1.55 14.22
N GLN A 111 -13.54 -0.59 13.37
CA GLN A 111 -12.26 0.13 13.40
C GLN A 111 -12.16 1.05 14.63
N LEU A 112 -13.22 1.75 15.02
CA LEU A 112 -13.25 2.55 16.26
C LEU A 112 -12.99 1.68 17.50
N VAL A 113 -13.62 0.51 17.60
CA VAL A 113 -13.32 -0.45 18.67
C VAL A 113 -11.85 -0.89 18.64
N SER A 114 -11.27 -1.07 17.45
CA SER A 114 -9.85 -1.39 17.30
C SER A 114 -8.94 -0.25 17.76
N TYR A 115 -9.31 1.01 17.52
CA TYR A 115 -8.61 2.19 18.04
C TYR A 115 -8.71 2.30 19.57
N LYS A 116 -9.89 2.01 20.15
CA LYS A 116 -10.08 1.97 21.61
C LYS A 116 -9.20 0.90 22.24
N LYS A 117 -9.19 -0.32 21.68
CA LYS A 117 -8.32 -1.43 22.13
C LYS A 117 -6.83 -1.09 22.02
N ALA A 118 -6.45 -0.21 21.08
CA ALA A 118 -5.09 0.27 20.91
C ALA A 118 -4.74 1.51 21.77
N GLY A 119 -5.66 2.02 22.59
CA GLY A 119 -5.43 3.19 23.44
C GLY A 119 -5.28 4.50 22.67
N LEU A 120 -5.91 4.62 21.50
CA LEU A 120 -5.86 5.84 20.68
C LEU A 120 -7.07 6.77 20.91
N ILE A 121 -8.23 6.18 21.21
CA ILE A 121 -9.48 6.90 21.46
C ILE A 121 -10.16 6.38 22.73
N ASP A 122 -11.04 7.18 23.29
CA ASP A 122 -12.06 6.71 24.23
C ASP A 122 -13.42 6.56 23.54
N ILE A 123 -14.30 5.72 24.09
CA ILE A 123 -15.67 5.53 23.61
C ILE A 123 -16.59 5.58 24.83
N LYS A 124 -17.56 6.49 24.80
CA LYS A 124 -18.52 6.72 25.87
C LYS A 124 -19.94 6.60 25.34
N GLU A 125 -20.80 5.87 26.05
CA GLU A 125 -22.23 5.85 25.75
C GLU A 125 -22.91 7.05 26.42
N THR A 126 -23.54 7.93 25.62
CA THR A 126 -24.23 9.12 26.12
C THR A 126 -25.71 8.87 26.36
N ASN A 127 -26.33 8.03 25.52
CA ASN A 127 -27.71 7.53 25.63
C ASN A 127 -27.79 6.14 24.98
N GLU A 128 -28.95 5.47 25.07
CA GLU A 128 -29.16 4.18 24.41
C GLU A 128 -28.90 4.28 22.90
N ASN A 129 -27.92 3.51 22.41
CA ASN A 129 -27.43 3.53 21.02
C ASN A 129 -26.81 4.86 20.55
N GLU A 130 -26.45 5.76 21.47
CA GLU A 130 -25.70 6.98 21.17
C GLU A 130 -24.30 6.92 21.79
N PHE A 131 -23.26 7.00 20.94
CA PHE A 131 -21.87 6.89 21.36
C PHE A 131 -21.07 8.12 20.93
N GLU A 132 -20.26 8.61 21.85
CA GLU A 132 -19.30 9.68 21.66
C GLU A 132 -17.88 9.13 21.75
N PHE A 133 -16.97 9.61 20.91
CA PHE A 133 -15.56 9.26 20.98
C PHE A 133 -14.66 10.50 20.94
N SER A 134 -13.54 10.40 21.63
CA SER A 134 -12.54 11.47 21.77
C SER A 134 -11.13 10.89 21.69
N TYR A 135 -10.16 11.72 21.35
CA TYR A 135 -8.77 11.31 21.26
C TYR A 135 -8.11 11.22 22.65
N LEU A 136 -7.21 10.25 22.83
CA LEU A 136 -6.42 10.09 24.05
C LEU A 136 -5.03 10.76 23.98
N HIS A 137 -4.65 11.27 22.80
CA HIS A 137 -3.34 11.86 22.54
C HIS A 137 -3.52 13.25 21.94
N GLU A 138 -2.71 14.22 22.35
CA GLU A 138 -2.77 15.58 21.78
C GLU A 138 -2.30 15.63 20.31
N ASN A 139 -1.37 14.75 19.93
CA ASN A 139 -0.83 14.67 18.57
C ASN A 139 -1.32 13.38 17.88
N VAL A 140 -2.47 13.46 17.22
CA VAL A 140 -3.08 12.35 16.47
C VAL A 140 -2.69 12.38 14.99
N GLY A 141 -2.88 11.26 14.30
CA GLY A 141 -2.66 11.19 12.85
C GLY A 141 -1.21 11.32 12.40
N LEU A 142 -0.23 11.03 13.27
CA LEU A 142 1.20 11.19 12.93
C LEU A 142 1.63 10.31 11.74
N GLU A 143 0.94 9.19 11.54
CA GLU A 143 1.06 8.30 10.38
C GLU A 143 0.82 9.01 9.04
N GLN A 144 0.04 10.10 9.03
CA GLN A 144 -0.25 10.87 7.81
C GLN A 144 1.04 11.44 7.21
N PHE A 145 2.00 11.85 8.03
CA PHE A 145 3.28 12.36 7.56
C PHE A 145 4.09 11.35 6.74
N ASP A 146 4.00 10.05 7.07
CA ASP A 146 4.63 9.01 6.28
C ASP A 146 3.90 8.80 4.93
N ASN A 147 2.57 8.97 4.91
CA ASN A 147 1.79 8.93 3.67
C ASN A 147 2.13 10.11 2.75
N GLU A 148 2.20 11.33 3.29
CA GLU A 148 2.60 12.53 2.56
C GLU A 148 4.02 12.40 1.99
N SER A 149 4.96 11.88 2.79
CA SER A 149 6.33 11.66 2.33
C SER A 149 6.39 10.65 1.17
N ARG A 150 5.54 9.61 1.24
CA ARG A 150 5.40 8.62 0.14
C ARG A 150 4.76 9.25 -1.08
N ASP A 151 3.76 10.09 -0.92
CA ASP A 151 3.09 10.75 -2.05
C ASP A 151 4.02 11.77 -2.71
N PHE A 152 4.83 12.49 -1.93
CA PHE A 152 5.95 13.28 -2.45
C PHE A 152 6.92 12.44 -3.28
N PHE A 153 7.31 11.24 -2.81
CA PHE A 153 8.20 10.36 -3.58
C PHE A 153 7.60 10.00 -4.94
N LYS A 154 6.30 9.68 -4.99
CA LYS A 154 5.60 9.39 -6.25
C LYS A 154 5.63 10.61 -7.18
N GLU A 155 5.22 11.77 -6.69
CA GLU A 155 5.06 12.98 -7.50
C GLU A 155 6.40 13.59 -7.94
N ALA A 156 7.40 13.62 -7.05
CA ALA A 156 8.64 14.33 -7.31
C ALA A 156 9.74 13.46 -7.93
N ILE A 157 9.70 12.14 -7.70
CA ILE A 157 10.73 11.19 -8.16
C ILE A 157 10.19 10.26 -9.24
N VAL A 158 9.09 9.54 -8.96
CA VAL A 158 8.55 8.54 -9.90
C VAL A 158 8.04 9.23 -11.18
N GLU A 159 7.34 10.36 -11.09
CA GLU A 159 6.90 11.08 -12.29
C GLU A 159 8.06 11.52 -13.19
N LYS A 160 9.20 11.96 -12.62
CA LYS A 160 10.38 12.31 -13.42
C LYS A 160 10.97 11.11 -14.15
N ILE A 161 10.95 9.93 -13.52
CA ILE A 161 11.38 8.67 -14.17
C ILE A 161 10.43 8.35 -15.32
N ILE A 162 9.13 8.48 -15.12
CA ILE A 162 8.10 8.24 -16.13
C ILE A 162 8.24 9.23 -17.29
N ASP A 163 8.42 10.51 -17.02
CA ASP A 163 8.60 11.55 -18.03
C ASP A 163 9.84 11.30 -18.89
N ARG A 164 10.93 10.81 -18.29
CA ARG A 164 12.11 10.38 -19.04
C ARG A 164 11.79 9.18 -19.93
N LYS A 165 11.13 8.14 -19.40
CA LYS A 165 10.76 6.95 -20.18
C LYS A 165 9.78 7.27 -21.32
N LYS A 166 8.85 8.21 -21.12
CA LYS A 166 7.95 8.72 -22.18
C LYS A 166 8.72 9.40 -23.31
N LYS A 167 9.79 10.13 -23.00
CA LYS A 167 10.68 10.75 -24.01
C LYS A 167 11.50 9.72 -24.77
N ASP A 168 11.96 8.67 -24.09
CA ASP A 168 12.77 7.60 -24.69
C ASP A 168 11.94 6.74 -25.68
N LYS A 169 10.65 6.55 -25.41
CA LYS A 169 9.72 5.82 -26.29
C LYS A 169 8.39 6.57 -26.40
N PRO A 170 8.32 7.58 -27.29
CA PRO A 170 7.13 8.42 -27.43
C PRO A 170 6.04 7.72 -28.25
N PHE A 171 4.78 7.99 -27.89
CA PHE A 171 3.60 7.63 -28.66
C PHE A 171 2.80 8.90 -28.99
N ASP A 172 2.14 8.90 -30.14
CA ASP A 172 1.13 9.91 -30.46
C ASP A 172 -0.20 9.52 -29.79
N GLU A 173 -0.43 10.02 -28.58
CA GLU A 173 -1.61 9.65 -27.78
C GLU A 173 -2.93 9.93 -28.50
N GLU A 174 -3.01 11.01 -29.28
CA GLU A 174 -4.24 11.39 -29.98
C GLU A 174 -4.51 10.47 -31.16
N LYS A 175 -3.47 10.08 -31.90
CA LYS A 175 -3.57 9.02 -32.92
C LYS A 175 -4.04 7.71 -32.29
N ILE A 176 -3.43 7.28 -31.18
CA ILE A 176 -3.79 6.01 -30.53
C ILE A 176 -5.25 6.02 -30.04
N LYS A 177 -5.69 7.11 -29.39
CA LYS A 177 -7.10 7.27 -28.96
C LYS A 177 -8.07 7.31 -30.15
N SER A 178 -7.65 7.87 -31.28
CA SER A 178 -8.44 7.87 -32.51
C SER A 178 -8.59 6.46 -33.08
N GLU A 179 -7.50 5.69 -33.18
CA GLU A 179 -7.54 4.30 -33.65
C GLU A 179 -8.33 3.38 -32.70
N LEU A 180 -8.19 3.56 -31.38
CA LEU A 180 -8.99 2.85 -30.39
C LEU A 180 -10.50 3.08 -30.61
N ARG A 181 -10.90 4.34 -30.85
CA ARG A 181 -12.31 4.67 -31.14
C ARG A 181 -12.86 3.95 -32.37
N LYS A 182 -12.05 3.78 -33.42
CA LYS A 182 -12.47 3.14 -34.68
C LYS A 182 -12.77 1.65 -34.53
N ILE A 183 -12.09 0.97 -33.61
CA ILE A 183 -12.24 -0.49 -33.42
C ILE A 183 -13.33 -0.88 -32.42
N ILE A 184 -13.87 0.08 -31.66
CA ILE A 184 -14.93 -0.15 -30.69
C ILE A 184 -16.25 -0.42 -31.40
N LYS A 185 -16.89 -1.53 -31.02
CA LYS A 185 -18.24 -1.91 -31.43
C LYS A 185 -19.13 -2.01 -30.20
N CYS A 186 -20.43 -1.77 -30.40
CA CYS A 186 -21.45 -1.86 -29.37
C CYS A 186 -22.50 -2.93 -29.72
N PRO A 187 -22.22 -4.23 -29.48
CA PRO A 187 -23.20 -5.28 -29.67
C PRO A 187 -24.47 -4.99 -28.84
N ASP A 188 -25.63 -5.16 -29.49
CA ASP A 188 -26.97 -4.97 -28.93
C ASP A 188 -27.20 -3.60 -28.26
N GLY A 189 -26.37 -2.61 -28.57
CA GLY A 189 -26.42 -1.27 -27.98
C GLY A 189 -26.09 -1.21 -26.48
N LYS A 190 -25.62 -2.32 -25.88
CA LYS A 190 -25.47 -2.47 -24.42
C LYS A 190 -24.11 -3.02 -23.99
N LEU A 191 -23.40 -3.71 -24.88
CA LEU A 191 -22.14 -4.38 -24.61
C LEU A 191 -21.00 -3.70 -25.37
N ILE A 192 -19.78 -4.20 -25.15
CA ILE A 192 -18.56 -3.73 -25.82
C ILE A 192 -17.85 -4.90 -26.51
N SER A 193 -17.31 -4.65 -27.69
CA SER A 193 -16.41 -5.57 -28.40
C SER A 193 -15.39 -4.77 -29.19
N TYR A 194 -14.14 -5.22 -29.20
CA TYR A 194 -13.07 -4.63 -30.01
C TYR A 194 -11.98 -5.69 -30.22
N MET A 195 -11.18 -5.49 -31.26
CA MET A 195 -9.95 -6.25 -31.51
C MET A 195 -8.83 -5.24 -31.64
N THR A 196 -7.83 -5.36 -30.78
CA THR A 196 -6.73 -4.39 -30.67
C THR A 196 -5.71 -4.56 -31.79
N THR A 197 -4.76 -3.64 -31.85
CA THR A 197 -3.60 -3.70 -32.73
C THR A 197 -2.32 -3.66 -31.90
N PRO A 198 -1.20 -4.19 -32.42
CA PRO A 198 0.07 -4.16 -31.68
C PRO A 198 0.49 -2.76 -31.22
N GLU A 199 0.19 -1.71 -32.00
CA GLU A 199 0.53 -0.33 -31.66
C GLU A 199 -0.28 0.17 -30.44
N ILE A 200 -1.58 -0.16 -30.38
CA ILE A 200 -2.45 0.15 -29.23
C ILE A 200 -1.97 -0.63 -28.00
N ASP A 201 -1.70 -1.93 -28.17
CA ASP A 201 -1.27 -2.79 -27.07
C ASP A 201 0.07 -2.30 -26.48
N GLU A 202 1.04 -1.94 -27.32
CA GLU A 202 2.35 -1.46 -26.87
C GLU A 202 2.26 -0.14 -26.10
N TYR A 203 1.40 0.78 -26.55
CA TYR A 203 1.11 2.02 -25.83
C TYR A 203 0.50 1.76 -24.44
N TYR A 204 -0.51 0.88 -24.36
CA TYR A 204 -1.16 0.59 -23.09
C TYR A 204 -0.31 -0.28 -22.16
N ASN A 205 0.57 -1.14 -22.69
CA ASN A 205 1.59 -1.83 -21.89
C ASN A 205 2.55 -0.83 -21.24
N GLN A 206 3.00 0.19 -21.99
CA GLN A 206 3.81 1.26 -21.42
C GLN A 206 3.05 2.03 -20.33
N LYS A 207 1.76 2.33 -20.55
CA LYS A 207 0.92 2.93 -19.51
C LYS A 207 0.76 2.04 -18.28
N GLY A 208 0.59 0.73 -18.46
CA GLY A 208 0.54 -0.26 -17.39
C GLY A 208 1.80 -0.23 -16.54
N HIS A 209 2.97 -0.30 -17.19
CA HIS A 209 4.27 -0.14 -16.54
C HIS A 209 4.37 1.17 -15.74
N PHE A 210 3.99 2.31 -16.34
CA PHE A 210 4.00 3.59 -15.62
C PHE A 210 3.04 3.61 -14.43
N HIS A 211 1.87 3.01 -14.57
CA HIS A 211 0.87 2.95 -13.50
C HIS A 211 1.40 2.18 -12.29
N VAL A 212 2.02 1.01 -12.50
CA VAL A 212 2.53 0.18 -11.39
C VAL A 212 3.74 0.79 -10.68
N LEU A 213 4.56 1.59 -11.35
CA LEU A 213 5.71 2.26 -10.72
C LEU A 213 5.31 3.17 -9.55
N ARG A 214 4.04 3.58 -9.49
CA ARG A 214 3.48 4.42 -8.42
C ARG A 214 2.94 3.61 -7.24
N MET A 215 2.81 2.29 -7.38
CA MET A 215 2.16 1.43 -6.40
C MET A 215 3.12 1.00 -5.29
N GLN A 216 2.60 0.96 -4.06
CA GLN A 216 3.37 0.46 -2.92
C GLN A 216 3.55 -1.06 -3.02
N GLY A 217 4.80 -1.51 -2.89
CA GLY A 217 5.15 -2.93 -2.92
C GLY A 217 5.62 -3.43 -4.29
N TYR A 218 5.73 -2.55 -5.29
CA TYR A 218 6.33 -2.85 -6.60
C TYR A 218 7.80 -3.29 -6.48
N ASP A 219 8.55 -2.67 -5.58
CA ASP A 219 9.99 -2.90 -5.34
C ASP A 219 10.27 -3.69 -4.04
N GLU A 220 9.29 -4.48 -3.57
CA GLU A 220 9.38 -5.20 -2.30
C GLU A 220 10.46 -6.30 -2.30
N PHE A 221 10.76 -6.85 -3.48
CA PHE A 221 11.74 -7.92 -3.71
C PHE A 221 12.67 -7.58 -4.87
N ASP A 222 13.84 -8.23 -4.89
CA ASP A 222 14.72 -8.12 -6.05
C ASP A 222 14.10 -8.86 -7.24
N THR A 223 14.30 -8.33 -8.44
CA THR A 223 13.86 -8.96 -9.69
C THR A 223 14.25 -10.44 -9.81
N ARG A 224 15.40 -10.84 -9.26
CA ARG A 224 15.95 -12.19 -9.30
C ARG A 224 15.61 -13.04 -8.07
N ASP A 225 14.90 -12.49 -7.09
CA ASP A 225 14.35 -13.32 -6.03
C ASP A 225 13.32 -14.28 -6.64
N THR A 226 13.31 -15.54 -6.22
CA THR A 226 12.50 -16.60 -6.82
C THR A 226 11.40 -17.05 -5.87
N PHE A 227 10.18 -17.26 -6.36
CA PHE A 227 9.06 -17.81 -5.60
C PHE A 227 8.43 -18.97 -6.37
N GLY A 228 8.42 -20.17 -5.76
CA GLY A 228 7.95 -21.37 -6.45
C GLY A 228 8.71 -21.62 -7.76
N SER A 229 10.02 -21.35 -7.76
CA SER A 229 10.92 -21.45 -8.92
C SER A 229 10.70 -20.40 -10.04
N ILE A 230 9.85 -19.40 -9.84
CA ILE A 230 9.63 -18.31 -10.80
C ILE A 230 10.31 -17.04 -10.26
N GLU A 231 11.11 -16.37 -11.09
CA GLU A 231 11.73 -15.09 -10.73
C GLU A 231 10.68 -13.98 -10.56
N TYR A 232 10.88 -13.09 -9.59
CA TYR A 232 9.90 -12.07 -9.19
C TYR A 232 9.55 -11.13 -10.34
N TRP A 233 10.50 -10.79 -11.21
CA TRP A 233 10.23 -9.94 -12.38
C TRP A 233 9.10 -10.48 -13.27
N LYS A 234 8.93 -11.80 -13.39
CA LYS A 234 7.83 -12.39 -14.18
C LYS A 234 6.45 -12.11 -13.57
N TYR A 235 6.36 -12.04 -12.23
CA TYR A 235 5.13 -11.66 -11.54
C TYR A 235 4.80 -10.18 -11.81
N VAL A 236 5.82 -9.32 -11.75
CA VAL A 236 5.70 -7.88 -12.01
C VAL A 236 5.27 -7.64 -13.46
N ASP A 237 5.97 -8.22 -14.44
CA ASP A 237 5.68 -8.07 -15.87
C ASP A 237 4.25 -8.50 -16.21
N LEU A 238 3.77 -9.63 -15.67
CA LEU A 238 2.40 -10.06 -15.90
C LEU A 238 1.39 -9.05 -15.32
N ILE A 239 1.64 -8.53 -14.11
CA ILE A 239 0.79 -7.49 -13.51
C ILE A 239 0.79 -6.24 -14.39
N GLU A 240 1.94 -5.76 -14.83
CA GLU A 240 2.07 -4.59 -15.70
C GLU A 240 1.21 -4.70 -16.97
N ILE A 241 1.28 -5.85 -17.64
CA ILE A 241 0.49 -6.12 -18.84
C ILE A 241 -1.00 -6.12 -18.51
N ILE A 242 -1.42 -6.81 -17.45
CA ILE A 242 -2.85 -6.86 -17.08
C ILE A 242 -3.36 -5.45 -16.71
N VAL A 243 -2.56 -4.64 -16.01
CA VAL A 243 -2.88 -3.24 -15.71
C VAL A 243 -3.00 -2.42 -16.99
N GLY A 244 -2.09 -2.62 -17.96
CA GLY A 244 -2.18 -1.99 -19.28
C GLY A 244 -3.49 -2.33 -20.01
N VAL A 245 -3.86 -3.62 -20.01
CA VAL A 245 -5.14 -4.09 -20.58
C VAL A 245 -6.34 -3.48 -19.85
N ALA A 246 -6.29 -3.34 -18.52
CA ALA A 246 -7.35 -2.70 -17.74
C ALA A 246 -7.49 -1.21 -18.04
N LEU A 247 -6.38 -0.47 -18.19
CA LEU A 247 -6.38 0.93 -18.61
C LEU A 247 -6.98 1.10 -20.01
N MET A 248 -6.53 0.29 -20.96
CA MET A 248 -7.09 0.27 -22.32
C MET A 248 -8.59 0.01 -22.32
N HIS A 249 -9.01 -1.01 -21.57
CA HIS A 249 -10.41 -1.39 -21.52
C HIS A 249 -11.27 -0.28 -20.89
N THR A 250 -10.75 0.39 -19.86
CA THR A 250 -11.41 1.54 -19.23
C THR A 250 -11.60 2.67 -20.23
N ASP A 251 -10.53 3.04 -20.97
CA ASP A 251 -10.61 4.06 -22.02
C ASP A 251 -11.62 3.67 -23.11
N ALA A 252 -11.62 2.41 -23.54
CA ALA A 252 -12.57 1.91 -24.53
C ALA A 252 -14.03 1.99 -24.03
N CYS A 253 -14.30 1.66 -22.77
CA CYS A 253 -15.62 1.76 -22.16
C CYS A 253 -16.09 3.23 -22.04
N LEU A 254 -15.18 4.14 -21.68
CA LEU A 254 -15.48 5.56 -21.59
C LEU A 254 -15.74 6.18 -22.97
N GLU A 255 -14.95 5.83 -23.99
CA GLU A 255 -15.21 6.26 -25.37
C GLU A 255 -16.52 5.66 -25.91
N LEU A 256 -16.81 4.40 -25.62
CA LEU A 256 -18.09 3.79 -25.97
C LEU A 256 -19.27 4.55 -25.34
N ARG A 257 -19.17 4.94 -24.06
CA ARG A 257 -20.21 5.71 -23.38
C ARG A 257 -20.43 7.08 -24.05
N LYS A 258 -19.37 7.73 -24.53
CA LYS A 258 -19.47 9.00 -25.29
C LYS A 258 -20.17 8.80 -26.64
N MET A 259 -19.89 7.67 -27.32
CA MET A 259 -20.52 7.31 -28.59
C MET A 259 -21.98 6.88 -28.42
N ASN A 260 -22.31 6.24 -27.28
CA ASN A 260 -23.64 5.76 -26.95
C ASN A 260 -23.95 5.98 -25.46
N ASN A 261 -24.67 7.07 -25.18
CA ASN A 261 -25.08 7.48 -23.84
C ASN A 261 -26.03 6.50 -23.13
N ASN A 262 -26.48 5.42 -23.77
CA ASN A 262 -27.31 4.39 -23.14
C ASN A 262 -26.49 3.23 -22.55
N VAL A 263 -25.19 3.12 -22.87
CA VAL A 263 -24.33 2.01 -22.39
C VAL A 263 -24.06 2.15 -20.89
N ASN A 264 -24.59 1.26 -20.07
CA ASN A 264 -24.30 1.29 -18.64
C ASN A 264 -22.87 0.79 -18.38
N LEU A 265 -22.01 1.61 -17.76
CA LEU A 265 -20.63 1.24 -17.42
C LEU A 265 -20.54 0.00 -16.53
N HIS A 266 -21.53 -0.22 -15.67
CA HIS A 266 -21.64 -1.43 -14.86
C HIS A 266 -21.76 -2.70 -15.72
N ASN A 267 -22.13 -2.60 -17.00
CA ASN A 267 -22.26 -3.71 -17.95
C ASN A 267 -21.03 -3.97 -18.82
N VAL A 268 -20.05 -3.05 -18.82
CA VAL A 268 -18.94 -3.11 -19.77
C VAL A 268 -17.56 -3.04 -19.12
N LEU A 269 -17.41 -2.49 -17.91
CA LEU A 269 -16.09 -2.38 -17.25
C LEU A 269 -15.56 -3.72 -16.74
N SER A 270 -16.37 -4.46 -15.99
CA SER A 270 -16.03 -5.80 -15.52
C SER A 270 -16.71 -6.83 -16.39
N TYR A 271 -15.96 -7.87 -16.78
CA TYR A 271 -16.48 -8.97 -17.58
C TYR A 271 -15.96 -10.31 -17.06
N THR A 272 -16.64 -11.39 -17.42
CA THR A 272 -16.22 -12.76 -17.12
C THR A 272 -15.31 -13.31 -18.21
N TYR A 273 -14.28 -14.04 -17.79
CA TYR A 273 -13.31 -14.66 -18.69
C TYR A 273 -13.16 -16.13 -18.33
N SER A 274 -12.89 -16.96 -19.35
CA SER A 274 -12.40 -18.32 -19.11
C SER A 274 -10.99 -18.23 -18.54
N LYS A 275 -10.76 -18.89 -17.42
CA LYS A 275 -9.48 -18.90 -16.71
C LYS A 275 -8.42 -19.57 -17.59
N GLU A 276 -8.72 -20.74 -18.14
CA GLU A 276 -7.82 -21.48 -19.03
C GLU A 276 -7.42 -20.64 -20.26
N LYS A 277 -8.39 -20.05 -20.96
CA LYS A 277 -8.11 -19.21 -22.14
C LYS A 277 -7.28 -17.98 -21.80
N THR A 278 -7.52 -17.39 -20.63
CA THR A 278 -6.76 -16.22 -20.15
C THR A 278 -5.31 -16.60 -19.84
N ILE A 279 -5.08 -17.72 -19.18
CA ILE A 279 -3.74 -18.25 -18.90
C ILE A 279 -2.99 -18.50 -20.20
N LYS A 280 -3.61 -19.20 -21.14
CA LYS A 280 -3.03 -19.48 -22.45
C LYS A 280 -2.71 -18.23 -23.25
N LEU A 281 -3.57 -17.22 -23.19
CA LEU A 281 -3.34 -15.93 -23.86
C LEU A 281 -2.05 -15.27 -23.35
N TYR A 282 -1.90 -15.15 -22.03
CA TYR A 282 -0.72 -14.51 -21.45
C TYR A 282 0.55 -15.36 -21.58
N ALA A 283 0.43 -16.70 -21.54
CA ALA A 283 1.55 -17.60 -21.78
C ALA A 283 2.13 -17.40 -23.20
N ASN A 284 1.26 -17.36 -24.21
CA ASN A 284 1.64 -17.08 -25.59
C ASN A 284 2.23 -15.68 -25.75
N TYR A 285 1.62 -14.67 -25.10
CA TYR A 285 2.06 -13.28 -25.21
C TYR A 285 3.45 -13.06 -24.60
N LEU A 286 3.71 -13.64 -23.43
CA LEU A 286 4.99 -13.53 -22.71
C LEU A 286 6.05 -14.53 -23.20
N GLY A 287 5.69 -15.44 -24.11
CA GLY A 287 6.59 -16.50 -24.56
C GLY A 287 7.00 -17.45 -23.44
N THR A 288 6.07 -17.78 -22.53
CA THR A 288 6.31 -18.70 -21.42
C THR A 288 5.26 -19.82 -21.34
N THR A 289 5.40 -20.71 -20.36
CA THR A 289 4.52 -21.88 -20.15
C THR A 289 3.20 -21.49 -19.48
N GLU A 290 2.15 -22.27 -19.77
CA GLU A 290 0.84 -22.10 -19.12
C GLU A 290 0.94 -22.39 -17.62
N GLU A 291 1.83 -23.29 -17.20
CA GLU A 291 2.09 -23.59 -15.79
C GLU A 291 2.66 -22.39 -15.03
N GLU A 292 3.65 -21.69 -15.58
CA GLU A 292 4.21 -20.49 -14.95
C GLU A 292 3.15 -19.40 -14.81
N ILE A 293 2.37 -19.15 -15.87
CA ILE A 293 1.31 -18.14 -15.81
C ILE A 293 0.22 -18.55 -14.82
N SER A 294 -0.22 -19.82 -14.82
CA SER A 294 -1.20 -20.34 -13.86
C SER A 294 -0.74 -20.12 -12.42
N GLN A 295 0.54 -20.37 -12.14
CA GLN A 295 1.12 -20.13 -10.82
C GLN A 295 1.05 -18.67 -10.40
N ILE A 296 1.48 -17.74 -11.27
CA ILE A 296 1.40 -16.30 -11.02
C ILE A 296 -0.06 -15.86 -10.84
N PHE A 297 -0.96 -16.34 -11.71
CA PHE A 297 -2.38 -16.03 -11.70
C PHE A 297 -3.03 -16.41 -10.36
N SER A 298 -2.61 -17.54 -9.80
CA SER A 298 -3.08 -18.00 -8.49
C SER A 298 -2.71 -17.05 -7.33
N CYS A 299 -1.69 -16.20 -7.51
CA CYS A 299 -1.25 -15.22 -6.51
C CYS A 299 -1.92 -13.85 -6.66
N ILE A 300 -2.63 -13.60 -7.77
CA ILE A 300 -3.35 -12.34 -8.03
C ILE A 300 -4.87 -12.52 -8.15
N THR A 301 -5.35 -13.75 -7.89
CA THR A 301 -6.76 -14.13 -7.94
C THR A 301 -7.28 -14.44 -6.54
N LEU A 302 -8.41 -13.83 -6.19
CA LEU A 302 -9.19 -14.23 -5.02
C LEU A 302 -10.03 -15.45 -5.36
N SER A 303 -9.95 -16.47 -4.51
CA SER A 303 -10.56 -17.78 -4.72
C SER A 303 -11.11 -18.34 -3.41
N LYS A 304 -11.84 -19.45 -3.50
CA LYS A 304 -12.33 -20.18 -2.32
C LYS A 304 -11.19 -20.65 -1.39
N GLU A 305 -9.95 -20.74 -1.88
CA GLU A 305 -8.80 -21.15 -1.08
C GLU A 305 -8.16 -20.04 -0.25
N ASN A 306 -8.34 -18.77 -0.64
CA ASN A 306 -7.62 -17.64 -0.03
C ASN A 306 -8.53 -16.47 0.41
N PHE A 307 -9.83 -16.51 0.11
CA PHE A 307 -10.74 -15.41 0.44
C PHE A 307 -10.77 -15.09 1.94
N ASP A 308 -10.82 -16.11 2.79
CA ASP A 308 -10.90 -15.93 4.24
C ASP A 308 -9.66 -15.22 4.77
N TYR A 309 -8.49 -15.58 4.26
CA TYR A 309 -7.22 -14.94 4.62
C TYR A 309 -7.12 -13.49 4.13
N TYR A 310 -7.52 -13.19 2.89
CA TYR A 310 -7.32 -11.87 2.30
C TYR A 310 -8.37 -10.85 2.73
N LEU A 311 -9.63 -11.26 2.88
CA LEU A 311 -10.75 -10.37 3.18
C LEU A 311 -10.88 -10.02 4.67
N GLU A 312 -10.10 -10.65 5.55
CA GLU A 312 -10.00 -10.29 6.97
C GLU A 312 -9.27 -8.96 7.21
N TYR A 313 -8.55 -8.45 6.20
CA TYR A 313 -7.83 -7.18 6.33
C TYR A 313 -8.76 -6.00 6.07
N PRO A 314 -8.85 -5.03 7.01
CA PRO A 314 -9.71 -3.87 6.83
C PRO A 314 -9.22 -3.02 5.65
N ALA A 315 -10.17 -2.59 4.82
CA ALA A 315 -9.93 -1.79 3.62
C ALA A 315 -8.83 -2.35 2.70
N THR A 316 -8.80 -3.67 2.54
CA THR A 316 -7.84 -4.32 1.62
C THR A 316 -8.09 -3.87 0.17
N PRO A 317 -7.04 -3.63 -0.64
CA PRO A 317 -7.20 -3.36 -2.07
C PRO A 317 -7.94 -4.51 -2.79
N PRO A 318 -8.82 -4.24 -3.76
CA PRO A 318 -9.46 -5.31 -4.50
C PRO A 318 -8.44 -6.16 -5.27
N PRO A 319 -8.64 -7.49 -5.36
CA PRO A 319 -7.83 -8.38 -6.18
C PRO A 319 -8.08 -8.14 -7.68
N MET A 320 -7.08 -8.40 -8.52
CA MET A 320 -7.21 -8.24 -9.99
C MET A 320 -8.27 -9.16 -10.58
N TYR A 321 -8.39 -10.38 -10.02
CA TYR A 321 -9.35 -11.37 -10.45
C TYR A 321 -10.14 -11.95 -9.28
N PHE A 322 -11.42 -12.21 -9.53
CA PHE A 322 -12.32 -12.92 -8.62
C PHE A 322 -12.75 -14.23 -9.26
N GLN A 323 -12.41 -15.36 -8.64
CA GLN A 323 -12.86 -16.66 -9.11
C GLN A 323 -14.30 -16.90 -8.68
N VAL A 324 -15.18 -17.12 -9.66
CA VAL A 324 -16.60 -17.38 -9.42
C VAL A 324 -17.05 -18.77 -9.85
N SER A 325 -16.22 -19.50 -10.62
CA SER A 325 -16.36 -20.95 -10.84
C SER A 325 -14.99 -21.59 -11.12
N ASN A 326 -14.95 -22.89 -11.39
CA ASN A 326 -13.71 -23.61 -11.71
C ASN A 326 -12.94 -23.01 -12.90
N ASP A 327 -13.66 -22.59 -13.95
CA ASP A 327 -13.05 -21.98 -15.15
C ASP A 327 -13.49 -20.52 -15.40
N ILE A 328 -14.26 -19.88 -14.51
CA ILE A 328 -14.68 -18.48 -14.72
C ILE A 328 -14.10 -17.56 -13.66
N ILE A 329 -13.48 -16.49 -14.15
CA ILE A 329 -12.95 -15.38 -13.37
C ILE A 329 -13.60 -14.07 -13.82
N ILE A 330 -13.72 -13.11 -12.90
CA ILE A 330 -14.07 -11.73 -13.22
C ILE A 330 -12.80 -10.91 -13.11
N ARG A 331 -12.43 -10.18 -14.17
CA ARG A 331 -11.36 -9.18 -14.08
C ARG A 331 -11.93 -7.90 -13.48
N SER A 332 -11.37 -7.46 -12.37
CA SER A 332 -11.77 -6.22 -11.70
C SER A 332 -10.90 -5.05 -12.17
N ILE A 333 -11.55 -4.01 -12.69
CA ILE A 333 -10.88 -2.75 -13.04
C ILE A 333 -10.31 -2.09 -11.79
N ALA A 334 -11.08 -2.02 -10.70
CA ALA A 334 -10.59 -1.46 -9.44
C ALA A 334 -9.38 -2.26 -8.93
N GLY A 335 -9.42 -3.60 -8.99
CA GLY A 335 -8.32 -4.43 -8.53
C GLY A 335 -7.05 -4.33 -9.37
N CYS A 336 -7.19 -4.05 -10.67
CA CYS A 336 -6.04 -3.75 -11.52
C CYS A 336 -5.46 -2.36 -11.23
N LEU A 337 -6.31 -1.36 -10.97
CA LEU A 337 -5.87 0.04 -10.88
C LEU A 337 -5.49 0.51 -9.45
N GLU A 338 -5.95 -0.18 -8.39
CA GLU A 338 -5.64 0.17 -6.99
C GLU A 338 -4.24 -0.31 -6.56
N ASN A 339 -4.11 -1.53 -6.04
CA ASN A 339 -2.80 -2.10 -5.66
C ASN A 339 -2.80 -3.65 -5.74
N PRO A 340 -2.45 -4.25 -6.90
CA PRO A 340 -2.38 -5.69 -7.08
C PRO A 340 -1.25 -6.36 -6.27
N PHE A 341 -0.22 -5.60 -5.88
CA PHE A 341 0.89 -6.13 -5.08
C PHE A 341 0.48 -6.51 -3.66
N SER A 342 -0.64 -5.97 -3.16
CA SER A 342 -1.19 -6.32 -1.84
C SER A 342 -1.54 -7.80 -1.75
N LEU A 343 -2.34 -8.33 -2.70
CA LEU A 343 -2.66 -9.76 -2.74
C LEU A 343 -1.44 -10.59 -3.12
N LEU A 344 -0.67 -10.15 -4.12
CA LEU A 344 0.54 -10.86 -4.57
C LEU A 344 1.46 -11.15 -3.37
N ASN A 345 1.90 -10.12 -2.65
CA ASN A 345 2.90 -10.27 -1.60
C ASN A 345 2.38 -11.14 -0.44
N ARG A 346 1.08 -11.05 -0.13
CA ARG A 346 0.42 -11.91 0.87
C ARG A 346 0.37 -13.37 0.41
N GLU A 347 0.04 -13.63 -0.85
CA GLU A 347 0.00 -14.99 -1.40
C GLU A 347 1.40 -15.59 -1.59
N LEU A 348 2.40 -14.81 -1.98
CA LEU A 348 3.79 -15.25 -2.02
C LEU A 348 4.26 -15.72 -0.63
N LYS A 349 3.93 -14.96 0.42
CA LYS A 349 4.23 -15.32 1.81
C LYS A 349 3.53 -16.60 2.24
N ARG A 350 2.26 -16.77 1.85
CA ARG A 350 1.42 -17.91 2.23
C ARG A 350 1.82 -19.20 1.50
N LYS A 351 2.05 -19.12 0.18
CA LYS A 351 2.33 -20.26 -0.70
C LYS A 351 3.80 -20.66 -0.70
N TYR A 352 4.72 -19.69 -0.65
CA TYR A 352 6.17 -19.90 -0.84
C TYR A 352 6.97 -19.40 0.35
N LYS A 353 6.60 -19.81 1.56
CA LYS A 353 7.18 -19.30 2.82
C LYS A 353 8.71 -19.36 2.86
N LYS A 354 9.33 -20.46 2.41
CA LYS A 354 10.79 -20.64 2.40
C LYS A 354 11.49 -19.63 1.48
N ASP A 355 10.94 -19.45 0.28
CA ASP A 355 11.44 -18.51 -0.72
C ASP A 355 11.28 -17.07 -0.23
N TYR A 356 10.13 -16.76 0.35
CA TYR A 356 9.84 -15.46 0.98
C TYR A 356 10.85 -15.13 2.07
N ASP A 357 11.13 -16.07 2.98
CA ASP A 357 12.09 -15.84 4.06
C ASP A 357 13.51 -15.61 3.53
N LYS A 358 13.91 -16.33 2.47
CA LYS A 358 15.19 -16.11 1.78
C LYS A 358 15.28 -14.73 1.14
N ALA A 359 14.23 -14.28 0.46
CA ALA A 359 14.15 -12.97 -0.17
C ALA A 359 14.16 -11.83 0.88
N VAL A 360 13.49 -12.04 2.02
CA VAL A 360 13.48 -11.12 3.16
C VAL A 360 14.87 -10.96 3.77
N ASN A 361 15.64 -12.03 3.92
CA ASN A 361 16.99 -11.98 4.49
C ASN A 361 17.97 -11.08 3.71
N ARG A 362 17.66 -10.76 2.45
CA ARG A 362 18.47 -9.87 1.59
C ARG A 362 18.04 -8.40 1.64
N ARG A 363 16.90 -8.10 2.28
CA ARG A 363 16.33 -6.74 2.31
C ARG A 363 17.24 -5.73 2.98
N GLU A 364 17.93 -6.12 4.06
CA GLU A 364 18.81 -5.21 4.77
C GLU A 364 20.02 -4.78 3.92
N GLU A 365 20.62 -5.72 3.20
CA GLU A 365 21.72 -5.42 2.26
C GLU A 365 21.27 -4.45 1.17
N ARG A 366 20.09 -4.70 0.57
CA ARG A 366 19.50 -3.77 -0.41
C ARG A 366 19.28 -2.39 0.19
N PHE A 367 18.70 -2.33 1.38
CA PHE A 367 18.40 -1.08 2.06
C PHE A 367 19.66 -0.27 2.38
N ARG A 368 20.73 -0.96 2.82
CA ARG A 368 22.06 -0.37 3.04
C ARG A 368 22.64 0.21 1.75
N ASN A 369 22.58 -0.53 0.66
CA ASN A 369 23.11 -0.10 -0.63
C ASN A 369 22.37 1.12 -1.16
N GLU A 370 21.04 1.16 -1.01
CA GLU A 370 20.22 2.33 -1.34
C GLU A 370 20.60 3.54 -0.47
N LEU A 371 20.75 3.38 0.85
CA LEU A 371 21.19 4.45 1.74
C LEU A 371 22.54 5.06 1.29
N TYR A 372 23.48 4.22 0.85
CA TYR A 372 24.80 4.66 0.40
C TYR A 372 24.79 5.51 -0.87
N THR A 373 23.69 5.51 -1.63
CA THR A 373 23.53 6.41 -2.78
C THR A 373 23.45 7.88 -2.39
N PHE A 374 23.08 8.20 -1.14
CA PHE A 374 23.08 9.57 -0.61
C PHE A 374 24.48 10.11 -0.31
N PHE A 375 25.51 9.26 -0.31
CA PHE A 375 26.88 9.62 0.01
C PHE A 375 27.83 9.30 -1.16
N PRO A 376 27.69 9.98 -2.32
CA PRO A 376 28.52 9.72 -3.50
C PRO A 376 29.97 10.18 -3.35
N GLN A 377 30.27 11.04 -2.37
CA GLN A 377 31.58 11.67 -2.22
C GLN A 377 32.65 10.66 -1.79
N GLU A 378 33.82 10.69 -2.43
CA GLU A 378 34.97 9.81 -2.13
C GLU A 378 35.58 10.05 -0.72
N ARG A 379 35.23 11.17 -0.08
CA ARG A 379 35.62 11.44 1.30
C ARG A 379 34.82 10.63 2.33
N ILE A 380 33.67 10.09 1.92
CA ILE A 380 32.81 9.30 2.80
C ILE A 380 33.18 7.82 2.69
N ILE A 381 33.71 7.28 3.78
CA ILE A 381 33.97 5.86 3.94
C ILE A 381 32.65 5.16 4.26
N LYS A 382 32.34 4.10 3.53
CA LYS A 382 31.11 3.29 3.63
C LYS A 382 31.50 1.86 3.95
N ILE A 383 30.90 1.27 4.98
CA ILE A 383 31.19 -0.12 5.35
C ILE A 383 30.16 -1.05 4.69
N PRO A 384 30.54 -1.89 3.71
CA PRO A 384 29.58 -2.61 2.85
C PRO A 384 28.88 -3.79 3.53
N ARG A 385 28.89 -3.88 4.86
CA ARG A 385 28.35 -4.99 5.64
C ARG A 385 27.97 -4.53 7.04
N GLU A 386 27.16 -5.34 7.72
CA GLU A 386 26.90 -5.18 9.14
C GLU A 386 28.21 -5.26 9.97
N ILE A 387 28.24 -4.49 11.06
CA ILE A 387 29.32 -4.52 12.04
C ILE A 387 28.77 -5.02 13.37
N ASN A 388 29.27 -6.17 13.81
CA ASN A 388 29.00 -6.72 15.13
C ASN A 388 29.91 -6.06 16.16
N ILE A 389 29.31 -5.40 17.15
CA ILE A 389 29.98 -4.79 18.30
C ILE A 389 29.81 -5.69 19.51
N SER A 390 30.93 -5.97 20.18
CA SER A 390 30.96 -6.65 21.47
C SER A 390 31.84 -5.85 22.43
N PHE A 391 31.23 -5.24 23.45
CA PHE A 391 31.94 -4.38 24.39
C PHE A 391 31.36 -4.51 25.80
N ARG A 392 32.21 -4.84 26.79
CA ARG A 392 31.82 -4.97 28.21
C ARG A 392 30.53 -5.77 28.45
N GLY A 393 30.40 -6.92 27.78
CA GLY A 393 29.23 -7.80 27.89
C GLY A 393 28.03 -7.39 27.02
N MET A 394 28.02 -6.19 26.47
CA MET A 394 27.04 -5.77 25.46
C MET A 394 27.38 -6.39 24.11
N ARG A 395 26.35 -6.90 23.42
CA ARG A 395 26.40 -7.36 22.03
C ARG A 395 25.30 -6.70 21.22
N THR A 396 25.66 -6.19 20.05
CA THR A 396 24.75 -5.54 19.11
C THR A 396 25.39 -5.49 17.73
N ASP A 397 24.56 -5.32 16.72
CA ASP A 397 24.90 -5.08 15.33
C ASP A 397 24.74 -3.59 14.99
N ILE A 398 25.38 -3.15 13.91
CA ILE A 398 25.18 -1.86 13.27
C ILE A 398 24.94 -2.14 11.79
N ASP A 399 23.74 -1.82 11.32
CA ASP A 399 23.32 -2.20 9.97
C ASP A 399 24.09 -1.42 8.92
N ALA A 400 24.30 -0.11 9.10
CA ALA A 400 25.13 0.68 8.20
C ALA A 400 25.98 1.71 8.93
N VAL A 401 27.17 1.95 8.39
CA VAL A 401 28.13 2.92 8.91
C VAL A 401 28.62 3.79 7.76
N VAL A 402 28.64 5.11 7.99
CA VAL A 402 29.37 6.05 7.13
C VAL A 402 30.26 6.97 7.96
N PHE A 403 31.43 7.32 7.44
CA PHE A 403 32.37 8.22 8.11
C PHE A 403 32.97 9.21 7.14
N ASP A 404 32.86 10.51 7.46
CA ASP A 404 33.48 11.57 6.69
C ASP A 404 34.90 11.84 7.22
N LYS A 405 35.91 11.52 6.41
CA LYS A 405 37.32 11.66 6.78
C LYS A 405 37.78 13.12 6.89
N GLU A 406 37.06 14.07 6.31
CA GLU A 406 37.41 15.50 6.36
C GLU A 406 36.78 16.19 7.57
N THR A 407 35.50 15.96 7.82
CA THR A 407 34.77 16.59 8.94
C THR A 407 34.89 15.82 10.25
N GLY A 408 35.26 14.54 10.20
CA GLY A 408 35.33 13.66 11.36
C GLY A 408 33.94 13.25 11.88
N THR A 409 32.88 13.38 11.08
CA THR A 409 31.52 12.99 11.46
C THR A 409 31.28 11.51 11.16
N LEU A 410 30.76 10.79 12.16
CA LEU A 410 30.40 9.39 12.08
C LEU A 410 28.87 9.23 12.06
N GLY A 411 28.35 8.56 11.04
CA GLY A 411 26.94 8.17 10.96
C GLY A 411 26.76 6.69 11.29
N LEU A 412 25.90 6.40 12.28
CA LEU A 412 25.52 5.04 12.69
C LEU A 412 24.04 4.82 12.41
N PHE A 413 23.71 3.74 11.68
CA PHE A 413 22.36 3.51 11.19
C PHE A 413 21.83 2.15 11.64
N GLN A 414 20.63 2.16 12.20
CA GLN A 414 19.76 0.99 12.27
C GLN A 414 18.70 1.10 11.17
N LEU A 415 18.63 0.08 10.33
CA LEU A 415 17.69 -0.07 9.23
C LEU A 415 16.63 -1.10 9.60
N LYS A 416 15.35 -0.77 9.40
CA LYS A 416 14.23 -1.67 9.72
C LYS A 416 13.28 -1.80 8.54
N TRP A 417 13.31 -2.96 7.88
CA TRP A 417 12.36 -3.26 6.82
C TRP A 417 11.06 -3.82 7.39
N GLN A 418 10.03 -2.99 7.44
CA GLN A 418 8.72 -3.37 7.95
C GLN A 418 7.73 -3.46 6.80
N ASP A 419 6.97 -4.56 6.70
CA ASP A 419 5.88 -4.63 5.71
C ASP A 419 4.81 -3.57 6.07
N PRO A 420 4.16 -2.93 5.07
CA PRO A 420 3.04 -2.02 5.29
C PRO A 420 1.92 -2.71 6.10
N TYR A 421 1.22 -1.97 6.96
CA TYR A 421 0.11 -2.49 7.78
C TYR A 421 -1.28 -1.98 7.33
N LEU A 422 -1.33 -1.12 6.30
CA LEU A 422 -2.56 -0.53 5.77
C LEU A 422 -3.45 0.04 6.89
N LYS A 423 -4.68 -0.46 7.05
CA LYS A 423 -5.63 -0.04 8.11
C LYS A 423 -5.71 -1.03 9.28
N SER A 424 -4.89 -2.10 9.29
CA SER A 424 -4.94 -3.14 10.33
C SER A 424 -4.27 -2.69 11.62
N MET A 425 -5.05 -2.54 12.69
CA MET A 425 -4.53 -2.19 14.02
C MET A 425 -3.70 -3.31 14.65
N LYS A 426 -4.01 -4.57 14.31
CA LYS A 426 -3.19 -5.72 14.72
C LYS A 426 -1.79 -5.67 14.08
N GLU A 427 -1.72 -5.38 12.78
CA GLU A 427 -0.43 -5.23 12.10
C GLU A 427 0.30 -3.98 12.60
N ARG A 428 -0.40 -2.86 12.83
CA ARG A 428 0.16 -1.64 13.45
C ARG A 428 0.82 -1.94 14.81
N TYR A 429 0.11 -2.61 15.72
CA TYR A 429 0.66 -3.00 17.02
C TYR A 429 1.88 -3.90 16.87
N SER A 430 1.83 -4.87 15.95
CA SER A 430 2.98 -5.73 15.65
C SER A 430 4.19 -4.94 15.15
N ARG A 431 4.00 -3.89 14.34
CA ARG A 431 5.07 -3.00 13.91
C ARG A 431 5.68 -2.23 15.07
N ILE A 432 4.85 -1.58 15.88
CA ILE A 432 5.29 -0.81 17.05
C ILE A 432 6.09 -1.67 18.03
N SER A 433 5.54 -2.81 18.43
CA SER A 433 6.13 -3.73 19.42
C SER A 433 7.45 -4.38 18.95
N ASN A 434 7.63 -4.55 17.64
CA ASN A 434 8.89 -5.06 17.09
C ASN A 434 9.93 -3.97 16.80
N LEU A 435 9.50 -2.76 16.43
CA LEU A 435 10.37 -1.66 16.06
C LEU A 435 10.95 -0.96 17.29
N PHE A 436 10.09 -0.32 18.09
CA PHE A 436 10.53 0.67 19.06
C PHE A 436 11.32 0.09 20.22
N PRO A 437 10.91 -1.03 20.86
CA PRO A 437 11.70 -1.60 21.96
C PRO A 437 13.13 -1.95 21.53
N LYS A 438 13.27 -2.62 20.37
CA LYS A 438 14.57 -3.02 19.83
C LYS A 438 15.40 -1.81 19.40
N ALA A 439 14.79 -0.83 18.75
CA ALA A 439 15.49 0.37 18.31
C ALA A 439 15.94 1.24 19.48
N LYS A 440 15.10 1.41 20.52
CA LYS A 440 15.49 2.14 21.74
C LYS A 440 16.63 1.44 22.48
N GLU A 441 16.53 0.12 22.65
CA GLU A 441 17.62 -0.68 23.23
C GLU A 441 18.93 -0.52 22.43
N TRP A 442 18.84 -0.57 21.09
CA TRP A 442 19.99 -0.36 20.22
C TRP A 442 20.60 1.04 20.37
N VAL A 443 19.79 2.09 20.39
CA VAL A 443 20.23 3.47 20.62
C VAL A 443 21.00 3.60 21.93
N GLU A 444 20.47 3.03 23.02
CA GLU A 444 21.14 3.05 24.32
C GLU A 444 22.48 2.31 24.29
N LYS A 445 22.56 1.16 23.60
CA LYS A 445 23.82 0.45 23.41
C LYS A 445 24.82 1.26 22.59
N MET A 446 24.39 1.95 21.55
CA MET A 446 25.24 2.81 20.73
C MET A 446 25.80 3.97 21.54
N ARG A 447 24.96 4.66 22.32
CA ARG A 447 25.39 5.73 23.22
C ARG A 447 26.39 5.24 24.24
N PHE A 448 26.08 4.14 24.92
CA PHE A 448 26.97 3.54 25.91
C PHE A 448 28.32 3.17 25.28
N TRP A 449 28.30 2.57 24.10
CA TRP A 449 29.52 2.20 23.39
C TRP A 449 30.36 3.40 22.98
N VAL A 450 29.74 4.41 22.35
CA VAL A 450 30.43 5.64 21.90
C VAL A 450 31.00 6.40 23.09
N PHE A 451 30.26 6.55 24.18
CA PHE A 451 30.70 7.28 25.37
C PHE A 451 31.89 6.62 26.08
N ASN A 452 32.00 5.29 26.02
CA ASN A 452 33.01 4.52 26.75
C ASN A 452 34.25 4.16 25.92
N ASN A 453 34.36 4.62 24.67
CA ASN A 453 35.47 4.30 23.78
C ASN A 453 36.10 5.56 23.19
N THR A 454 37.41 5.50 22.94
CA THR A 454 38.10 6.61 22.26
C THR A 454 37.79 6.59 20.76
N SER A 455 38.01 7.71 20.06
CA SER A 455 37.84 7.74 18.59
C SER A 455 38.66 6.65 17.89
N LYS A 456 39.87 6.36 18.39
CA LYS A 456 40.74 5.32 17.85
C LYS A 456 40.11 3.92 17.99
N ASP A 457 39.55 3.62 19.16
CA ASP A 457 38.93 2.32 19.43
C ASP A 457 37.65 2.13 18.62
N ILE A 458 36.86 3.20 18.46
CA ILE A 458 35.65 3.22 17.62
C ILE A 458 36.03 2.97 16.16
N LEU A 459 36.94 3.77 15.59
CA LEU A 459 37.36 3.62 14.19
C LEU A 459 37.97 2.24 13.92
N SER A 460 38.71 1.67 14.89
CA SER A 460 39.24 0.31 14.79
C SER A 460 38.13 -0.75 14.81
N SER A 461 37.13 -0.61 15.68
CA SER A 461 36.01 -1.54 15.79
C SER A 461 35.13 -1.55 14.53
N LEU A 462 34.96 -0.37 13.93
CA LEU A 462 34.26 -0.18 12.65
C LEU A 462 35.11 -0.53 11.43
N GLN A 463 36.39 -0.89 11.65
CA GLN A 463 37.37 -1.25 10.61
C GLN A 463 37.71 -0.12 9.63
N ILE A 464 37.50 1.12 10.05
CA ILE A 464 37.78 2.35 9.27
C ILE A 464 39.27 2.73 9.36
N ASN A 465 39.98 2.24 10.38
CA ASN A 465 41.38 2.58 10.66
C ASN A 465 42.37 2.30 9.53
N LYS A 466 42.00 1.48 8.53
CA LYS A 466 42.82 1.21 7.33
C LYS A 466 42.68 2.30 6.26
N ASP A 467 41.57 3.02 6.28
CA ASP A 467 41.17 3.99 5.27
C ASP A 467 41.40 5.45 5.73
N VAL A 468 41.90 5.63 6.97
CA VAL A 468 42.15 6.93 7.58
C VAL A 468 43.55 7.00 8.19
N ASN A 469 44.11 8.20 8.27
CA ASN A 469 45.41 8.43 8.89
C ASN A 469 45.30 8.29 10.42
N GLY A 470 46.39 7.89 11.09
CA GLY A 470 46.40 7.69 12.55
C GLY A 470 46.07 8.92 13.42
N ALA A 471 46.01 10.12 12.82
CA ALA A 471 45.62 11.37 13.47
C ALA A 471 44.12 11.69 13.36
N THR A 472 43.35 10.92 12.59
CA THR A 472 41.91 11.15 12.37
C THR A 472 41.12 10.94 13.67
N LYS A 473 40.27 11.93 13.99
CA LYS A 473 39.42 11.93 15.19
C LYS A 473 37.95 11.94 14.79
N ILE A 474 37.11 11.41 15.68
CA ILE A 474 35.66 11.54 15.57
C ILE A 474 35.29 12.83 16.31
N ASN A 475 34.74 13.79 15.57
CA ASN A 475 34.30 15.08 16.09
C ASN A 475 32.82 15.06 16.48
N GLU A 476 32.01 14.27 15.77
CA GLU A 476 30.55 14.20 15.96
C GLU A 476 30.04 12.82 15.59
N VAL A 477 29.01 12.33 16.30
CA VAL A 477 28.32 11.08 16.01
C VAL A 477 26.85 11.35 15.80
N CYS A 478 26.35 11.02 14.60
CA CYS A 478 24.95 11.12 14.22
C CYS A 478 24.35 9.71 14.20
N VAL A 479 23.31 9.49 15.00
CA VAL A 479 22.63 8.19 15.10
C VAL A 479 21.29 8.27 14.36
N PHE A 480 21.01 7.27 13.54
CA PHE A 480 19.82 7.19 12.70
C PHE A 480 19.08 5.89 12.95
N VAL A 481 17.75 5.96 12.99
CA VAL A 481 16.87 4.81 12.88
C VAL A 481 15.95 5.04 11.70
N ILE A 482 16.07 4.20 10.67
CA ILE A 482 15.36 4.36 9.42
C ILE A 482 14.49 3.13 9.18
N SER A 483 13.19 3.33 8.99
CA SER A 483 12.27 2.26 8.58
C SER A 483 11.95 2.34 7.08
N ARG A 484 11.61 1.21 6.46
CA ARG A 484 11.25 1.22 5.02
C ARG A 484 9.94 1.97 4.74
N ASN A 485 8.90 1.70 5.54
CA ASN A 485 7.54 2.15 5.23
C ASN A 485 6.99 3.20 6.21
N THR A 486 7.00 2.92 7.52
CA THR A 486 6.37 3.80 8.52
C THR A 486 7.26 3.94 9.74
N MET A 487 7.42 5.17 10.23
CA MET A 487 8.18 5.50 11.44
C MET A 487 7.34 6.31 12.43
N ASN A 488 6.40 7.10 11.94
CA ASN A 488 5.62 8.02 12.72
C ASN A 488 4.32 7.33 13.17
N PHE A 489 4.16 7.13 14.47
CA PHE A 489 3.00 6.46 15.06
C PHE A 489 2.42 7.30 16.19
N THR A 490 1.10 7.58 16.15
CA THR A 490 0.42 8.21 17.29
C THR A 490 0.57 7.37 18.56
N GLY A 491 0.87 8.05 19.68
CA GLY A 491 1.11 7.43 20.99
C GLY A 491 2.51 6.84 21.19
N MET A 492 3.45 7.10 20.27
CA MET A 492 4.84 6.67 20.40
C MET A 492 5.81 7.85 20.47
N ASP A 493 6.52 7.96 21.59
CA ASP A 493 7.62 8.91 21.74
C ASP A 493 8.95 8.31 21.29
N VAL A 494 9.76 9.14 20.64
CA VAL A 494 11.08 8.80 20.15
C VAL A 494 12.14 9.70 20.78
N ASP A 495 13.37 9.20 20.83
CA ASP A 495 14.51 9.95 21.36
C ASP A 495 14.87 11.12 20.44
N ASP A 496 14.84 12.34 20.97
CA ASP A 496 15.03 13.57 20.20
C ASP A 496 16.48 13.78 19.73
N THR A 497 17.47 13.10 20.33
CA THR A 497 18.87 13.17 19.89
C THR A 497 19.20 12.24 18.73
N VAL A 498 18.23 11.44 18.28
CA VAL A 498 18.37 10.48 17.19
C VAL A 498 17.50 10.92 16.02
N ALA A 499 17.97 10.69 14.80
CA ALA A 499 17.20 10.96 13.58
C ALA A 499 16.32 9.73 13.25
N TRP A 500 15.03 9.80 13.62
CA TRP A 500 14.03 8.79 13.29
C TRP A 500 13.27 9.20 12.03
N CYS A 501 13.25 8.33 11.00
CA CYS A 501 12.45 8.58 9.81
C CYS A 501 12.03 7.30 9.07
N SER A 502 11.02 7.42 8.22
CA SER A 502 10.80 6.45 7.15
C SER A 502 11.70 6.76 5.95
N TRP A 503 11.89 5.78 5.08
CA TRP A 503 12.70 5.93 3.85
C TRP A 503 12.19 7.07 2.96
N HIS A 504 10.87 7.17 2.80
CA HIS A 504 10.26 8.23 2.00
C HIS A 504 10.46 9.60 2.64
N GLN A 505 10.37 9.69 3.98
CA GLN A 505 10.65 10.92 4.72
C GLN A 505 12.12 11.33 4.61
N LEU A 506 13.06 10.37 4.58
CA LEU A 506 14.47 10.66 4.31
C LEU A 506 14.62 11.30 2.93
N ILE A 507 14.07 10.69 1.88
CA ILE A 507 14.13 11.22 0.50
C ILE A 507 13.54 12.63 0.43
N GLU A 508 12.35 12.81 1.01
CA GLU A 508 11.68 14.11 1.05
C GLU A 508 12.52 15.16 1.77
N SER A 509 13.10 14.82 2.93
CA SER A 509 13.95 15.74 3.69
C SER A 509 15.18 16.18 2.89
N GLN A 510 15.80 15.27 2.15
CA GLN A 510 16.95 15.61 1.31
C GLN A 510 16.57 16.54 0.15
N ALA A 511 15.35 16.40 -0.38
CA ALA A 511 14.87 17.19 -1.50
C ALA A 511 14.33 18.58 -1.09
N LYS A 512 13.61 18.69 0.02
CA LYS A 512 12.91 19.92 0.43
C LYS A 512 13.73 20.81 1.36
N VAL A 513 14.49 20.22 2.28
CA VAL A 513 15.19 20.99 3.31
C VAL A 513 16.54 21.45 2.77
N LYS A 514 16.83 22.75 2.90
CA LYS A 514 18.13 23.33 2.55
C LYS A 514 19.02 23.42 3.79
N ALA A 515 20.29 23.16 3.62
CA ALA A 515 21.30 23.29 4.65
C ALA A 515 22.62 23.70 3.98
N ASP A 516 23.25 24.76 4.49
CA ASP A 516 24.41 25.41 3.85
C ASP A 516 25.70 25.13 4.63
N PHE A 517 26.01 23.86 4.88
CA PHE A 517 27.27 23.46 5.50
C PHE A 517 27.82 22.18 4.89
N ASP A 518 29.14 22.14 4.69
CA ASP A 518 29.83 21.06 4.00
C ASP A 518 30.09 19.86 4.94
N ASN A 519 29.02 19.17 5.34
CA ASN A 519 29.07 17.94 6.15
C ASN A 519 27.87 17.03 5.81
N PRO A 520 27.98 16.12 4.82
CA PRO A 520 26.85 15.38 4.27
C PRO A 520 26.12 14.53 5.31
N ILE A 521 26.85 13.98 6.30
CA ILE A 521 26.26 13.12 7.34
C ILE A 521 25.46 13.97 8.32
N LYS A 522 26.04 15.06 8.81
CA LYS A 522 25.34 16.01 9.69
C LYS A 522 24.19 16.70 8.96
N GLU A 523 24.37 16.99 7.68
CA GLU A 523 23.36 17.59 6.82
C GLU A 523 22.14 16.68 6.77
N MET A 524 22.33 15.40 6.45
CA MET A 524 21.26 14.39 6.49
C MET A 524 20.58 14.35 7.87
N PHE A 525 21.37 14.32 8.95
CA PHE A 525 20.85 14.27 10.31
C PHE A 525 19.94 15.46 10.65
N VAL A 526 20.39 16.69 10.34
CA VAL A 526 19.63 17.92 10.58
C VAL A 526 18.37 17.97 9.72
N LYS A 527 18.48 17.62 8.43
CA LYS A 527 17.33 17.60 7.50
C LYS A 527 16.25 16.64 7.97
N VAL A 528 16.62 15.41 8.36
CA VAL A 528 15.67 14.43 8.90
C VAL A 528 14.99 14.97 10.16
N LYS A 529 15.77 15.47 11.13
CA LYS A 529 15.22 16.03 12.38
C LYS A 529 14.31 17.23 12.17
N SER A 530 14.59 18.06 11.17
CA SER A 530 13.74 19.21 10.82
C SER A 530 12.36 18.78 10.30
N MET A 531 12.26 17.56 9.79
CA MET A 531 11.02 16.97 9.30
C MET A 531 10.39 15.97 10.27
N SER A 532 10.92 15.82 11.48
CA SER A 532 10.23 15.07 12.54
C SER A 532 8.84 15.68 12.78
N PRO A 533 7.82 14.88 13.14
CA PRO A 533 6.45 15.36 13.32
C PRO A 533 6.31 16.62 14.20
N GLN A 534 7.16 16.76 15.22
CA GLN A 534 7.14 17.90 16.14
C GLN A 534 7.65 19.20 15.51
N ASN A 535 8.47 19.10 14.46
CA ASN A 535 9.18 20.21 13.84
C ASN A 535 8.64 20.58 12.44
N ARG A 536 7.71 19.80 11.89
CA ARG A 536 7.15 20.06 10.56
C ARG A 536 6.40 21.41 10.54
N PRO A 537 6.65 22.28 9.54
CA PRO A 537 5.95 23.56 9.41
C PRO A 537 4.43 23.39 9.36
N ASP A 538 3.97 22.35 8.67
CA ASP A 538 2.56 22.07 8.41
C ASP A 538 1.93 21.21 9.53
N LYS A 539 2.55 21.14 10.71
CA LYS A 539 2.01 20.38 11.86
C LYS A 539 0.59 20.81 12.23
N ASN A 540 0.26 22.08 12.02
CA ASN A 540 -1.08 22.62 12.29
C ASN A 540 -2.10 22.23 11.20
N GLU A 541 -1.65 21.69 10.06
CA GLU A 541 -2.49 21.18 8.97
C GLU A 541 -2.77 19.68 9.08
N ILE A 542 -2.21 18.98 10.09
CA ILE A 542 -2.71 17.65 10.45
C ILE A 542 -4.20 17.85 10.73
N LEU A 543 -5.04 17.20 9.92
CA LEU A 543 -6.49 17.32 9.98
C LEU A 543 -6.94 17.09 11.43
N LYS A 544 -7.26 18.17 12.14
CA LYS A 544 -8.13 18.09 13.30
C LYS A 544 -9.45 17.60 12.77
N MET A 545 -9.87 16.44 13.24
CA MET A 545 -11.16 15.90 12.86
C MET A 545 -12.20 16.92 13.31
N GLU A 546 -12.99 17.45 12.39
CA GLU A 546 -14.10 18.34 12.76
C GLU A 546 -15.14 17.53 13.53
N ASP A 547 -15.82 18.15 14.48
CA ASP A 547 -17.01 17.58 15.12
C ASP A 547 -17.93 17.01 14.04
N PHE A 548 -18.28 15.75 14.17
CA PHE A 548 -19.18 15.11 13.23
C PHE A 548 -20.17 14.22 13.92
N GLU A 549 -21.32 14.06 13.27
CA GLU A 549 -22.39 13.18 13.70
C GLU A 549 -22.76 12.28 12.52
N THR A 550 -22.79 10.97 12.74
CA THR A 550 -23.19 10.00 11.72
C THR A 550 -24.08 8.92 12.30
N GLN A 551 -24.86 8.28 11.43
CA GLN A 551 -25.81 7.24 11.79
C GLN A 551 -25.51 5.93 11.07
N VAL A 552 -25.53 4.84 11.84
CA VAL A 552 -25.33 3.45 11.41
C VAL A 552 -26.49 2.61 11.91
N GLY A 553 -27.53 2.45 11.09
CA GLY A 553 -28.77 1.80 11.53
C GLY A 553 -29.42 2.61 12.65
N ASN A 554 -29.63 1.98 13.80
CA ASN A 554 -30.15 2.66 15.00
C ASN A 554 -29.06 3.31 15.86
N ILE A 555 -27.79 3.23 15.46
CA ILE A 555 -26.66 3.74 16.22
C ILE A 555 -26.32 5.15 15.76
N LYS A 556 -26.23 6.07 16.72
CA LYS A 556 -25.78 7.43 16.52
C LYS A 556 -24.35 7.57 17.04
N LEU A 557 -23.46 8.08 16.20
CA LEU A 557 -22.05 8.29 16.51
C LEU A 557 -21.74 9.78 16.48
N ARG A 558 -21.02 10.27 17.49
CA ARG A 558 -20.53 11.64 17.56
C ARG A 558 -19.04 11.67 17.84
N PHE A 559 -18.31 12.50 17.11
CA PHE A 559 -16.99 12.96 17.50
C PHE A 559 -17.10 14.37 18.08
N THR A 560 -16.40 14.60 19.19
CA THR A 560 -16.22 15.93 19.80
C THR A 560 -14.73 16.08 20.12
N ASP A 561 -14.08 17.14 19.61
CA ASP A 561 -12.66 17.45 19.93
C ASP A 561 -12.43 17.90 21.38
#